data_AF-A0A9Q7EAB5-F1
#
_entry.id   AF-A0A9Q7EAB5-F1
#
_cell.length_a   1.000
_cell.length_b   1.000
_cell.length_c   1.000
_cell.angle_alpha   90.00
_cell.angle_beta   90.00
_cell.angle_gamma   90.00
#
_symmetry.space_group_name_H-M   'P 1'
#
loop_
_entity.id
_entity.type
_entity.pdbx_description
1 polymer ?
#
loop_
_entity_poly.entity_id
_entity_poly.type
_entity_poly.pdbx_seq_one_letter_code
_entity_poly.pdbx_strand_id
1 'polypeptide(L)'
;MLRKLIPLAMLILSGSAMAQMGVGTKTPADSAQLDVVTSNKGVLLPRVELVAIDVQSPIVGEMKESLLVYHVGNSALTSGFYYWKGNKWVRLSSEDSITDRMNNSFTIGANPNLNGEESLIITDTKNHSVYLAISSIANNGEFVTNLIDNQNFITQLANKEEFITNIINELKNSYENVTYENGAFYVTHEVNGQWVKELIDLTTVLQGAGESLITDGVIGILVDGVVETEVEKAVLKSLKLTLNNNAITSAHIQDGTIKPIDMEEAEPNKILITGVDRKPVWKDRTQVAPNFFYMPAVIFDTSVTGTATRDLYQEYVNQFTGGSKTVATAVAYPISHGPAGTVPMVYSGGIIGSAGAPNDISVLNQSDLYYYITYYDEEVFENLSISADGKLTYTVKANASSNSYMNIVFVLK
;
A
#
# COMPACT_ATOMS: atom_id res chain seq x y z
N MET A 1 -63.89 -36.13 -33.27
CA MET A 1 -62.97 -35.03 -32.89
C MET A 1 -61.62 -35.51 -32.34
N LEU A 2 -61.53 -36.64 -31.63
CA LEU A 2 -60.29 -37.12 -30.98
C LEU A 2 -59.06 -37.39 -31.89
N ARG A 3 -59.25 -37.81 -33.15
CA ARG A 3 -58.14 -38.12 -34.08
C ARG A 3 -57.37 -36.90 -34.60
N LYS A 4 -57.95 -35.68 -34.49
CA LYS A 4 -57.29 -34.42 -34.88
C LYS A 4 -56.57 -33.74 -33.71
N LEU A 5 -56.78 -34.21 -32.47
CA LEU A 5 -56.17 -33.65 -31.25
C LEU A 5 -54.73 -34.11 -31.03
N ILE A 6 -54.37 -35.33 -31.46
CA ILE A 6 -53.02 -35.91 -31.29
C ILE A 6 -51.94 -35.12 -32.05
N PRO A 7 -52.09 -34.78 -33.35
CA PRO A 7 -51.06 -33.99 -34.05
C PRO A 7 -50.99 -32.55 -33.53
N LEU A 8 -52.09 -31.98 -33.06
CA LEU A 8 -52.11 -30.65 -32.47
C LEU A 8 -51.39 -30.61 -31.10
N ALA A 9 -51.56 -31.64 -30.28
CA ALA A 9 -50.82 -31.80 -29.03
C ALA A 9 -49.30 -31.99 -29.26
N MET A 10 -48.91 -32.75 -30.29
CA MET A 10 -47.49 -32.90 -30.66
C MET A 10 -46.88 -31.59 -31.20
N LEU A 11 -47.65 -30.77 -31.93
CA LEU A 11 -47.20 -29.46 -32.42
C LEU A 11 -47.02 -28.43 -31.29
N ILE A 12 -47.81 -28.52 -30.21
CA ILE A 12 -47.68 -27.66 -29.03
C ILE A 12 -46.50 -28.10 -28.14
N LEU A 13 -46.05 -29.37 -28.24
CA LEU A 13 -44.86 -29.88 -27.54
C LEU A 13 -43.52 -29.62 -28.27
N SER A 14 -43.54 -29.04 -29.47
CA SER A 14 -42.32 -28.57 -30.16
C SER A 14 -41.82 -27.27 -29.52
N GLY A 15 -41.31 -27.38 -28.29
CA GLY A 15 -40.64 -26.28 -27.59
C GLY A 15 -39.38 -25.83 -28.36
N SER A 16 -39.14 -24.52 -28.32
CA SER A 16 -37.98 -23.86 -28.93
C SER A 16 -36.68 -24.48 -28.41
N ALA A 17 -35.92 -25.16 -29.27
CA ALA A 17 -34.55 -25.53 -28.92
C ALA A 17 -33.70 -24.27 -28.87
N MET A 18 -33.07 -24.00 -27.72
CA MET A 18 -32.10 -22.90 -27.60
C MET A 18 -30.91 -23.19 -28.51
N ALA A 19 -30.67 -22.35 -29.51
CA ALA A 19 -29.63 -22.53 -30.54
C ALA A 19 -28.28 -21.87 -30.18
N GLN A 20 -28.04 -21.57 -28.89
CA GLN A 20 -26.77 -21.01 -28.44
C GLN A 20 -25.64 -22.04 -28.62
N MET A 21 -24.54 -21.62 -29.24
CA MET A 21 -23.42 -22.51 -29.57
C MET A 21 -22.38 -22.45 -28.45
N GLY A 22 -22.33 -23.47 -27.61
CA GLY A 22 -21.24 -23.67 -26.66
C GLY A 22 -20.13 -24.51 -27.24
N VAL A 23 -18.88 -24.06 -27.15
CA VAL A 23 -17.69 -24.85 -27.49
C VAL A 23 -16.83 -25.00 -26.25
N GLY A 24 -16.77 -26.21 -25.70
CA GLY A 24 -16.06 -26.48 -24.44
C GLY A 24 -16.88 -26.23 -23.16
N THR A 25 -18.14 -25.79 -23.29
CA THR A 25 -19.11 -25.68 -22.18
C THR A 25 -20.46 -26.29 -22.58
N LYS A 26 -21.15 -26.91 -21.63
CA LYS A 26 -22.54 -27.41 -21.79
C LYS A 26 -23.58 -26.38 -21.36
N THR A 27 -23.14 -25.30 -20.72
CA THR A 27 -23.97 -24.21 -20.21
C THR A 27 -23.37 -22.90 -20.71
N PRO A 28 -23.58 -22.54 -21.99
CA PRO A 28 -23.21 -21.22 -22.50
C PRO A 28 -23.86 -20.11 -21.68
N ALA A 29 -23.20 -18.96 -21.58
CA ALA A 29 -23.83 -17.78 -20.98
C ALA A 29 -25.08 -17.35 -21.79
N ASP A 30 -26.20 -17.09 -21.12
CA ASP A 30 -27.48 -16.78 -21.78
C ASP A 30 -27.46 -15.51 -22.65
N SER A 31 -26.48 -14.62 -22.44
CA SER A 31 -26.26 -13.43 -23.26
C SER A 31 -25.35 -13.66 -24.47
N ALA A 32 -24.80 -14.86 -24.64
CA ALA A 32 -23.81 -15.17 -25.67
C ALA A 32 -24.39 -16.07 -26.77
N GLN A 33 -24.32 -15.61 -28.01
CA GLN A 33 -24.69 -16.43 -29.16
C GLN A 33 -23.64 -17.53 -29.46
N LEU A 34 -22.38 -17.29 -29.09
CA LEU A 34 -21.24 -18.22 -29.14
C LEU A 34 -20.43 -18.05 -27.85
N ASP A 35 -20.27 -19.12 -27.08
CA ASP A 35 -19.46 -19.15 -25.86
C ASP A 35 -18.37 -20.22 -25.98
N VAL A 36 -17.11 -19.83 -25.87
CA VAL A 36 -15.95 -20.71 -26.06
C VAL A 36 -15.11 -20.75 -24.79
N VAL A 37 -15.13 -21.89 -24.09
CA VAL A 37 -14.47 -22.06 -22.79
C VAL A 37 -13.37 -23.11 -22.89
N THR A 38 -12.15 -22.71 -22.53
CA THR A 38 -10.95 -23.57 -22.52
C THR A 38 -9.89 -22.93 -21.61
N SER A 39 -9.05 -23.75 -20.98
CA SER A 39 -7.97 -23.28 -20.11
C SER A 39 -6.62 -23.12 -20.82
N ASN A 40 -6.48 -23.62 -22.04
CA ASN A 40 -5.18 -23.67 -22.73
C ASN A 40 -5.25 -23.52 -24.26
N LYS A 41 -6.38 -23.08 -24.83
CA LYS A 41 -6.53 -22.83 -26.27
C LYS A 41 -7.18 -21.45 -26.49
N GLY A 42 -6.99 -20.88 -27.68
CA GLY A 42 -7.66 -19.64 -28.11
C GLY A 42 -8.58 -19.88 -29.30
N VAL A 43 -9.20 -18.80 -29.79
CA VAL A 43 -10.02 -18.81 -31.02
C VAL A 43 -9.27 -18.08 -32.13
N LEU A 44 -9.10 -18.75 -33.27
CA LEU A 44 -8.64 -18.09 -34.49
C LEU A 44 -9.84 -17.56 -35.26
N LEU A 45 -9.91 -16.24 -35.39
CA LEU A 45 -10.81 -15.57 -36.32
C LEU A 45 -10.26 -15.65 -37.75
N PRO A 46 -11.09 -15.42 -38.79
CA PRO A 46 -10.62 -15.43 -40.18
C PRO A 46 -9.39 -14.54 -40.37
N ARG A 47 -8.31 -15.15 -40.84
CA ARG A 47 -7.04 -14.47 -41.12
C ARG A 47 -6.98 -14.13 -42.59
N VAL A 48 -7.00 -12.84 -42.91
CA VAL A 48 -7.10 -12.35 -44.30
C VAL A 48 -6.07 -11.26 -44.57
N GLU A 49 -5.70 -11.07 -45.83
CA GLU A 49 -4.85 -9.96 -46.26
C GLU A 49 -5.75 -8.85 -46.84
N LEU A 50 -6.01 -7.80 -46.04
CA LEU A 50 -6.79 -6.63 -46.44
C LEU A 50 -5.96 -5.77 -47.39
N VAL A 51 -6.60 -5.23 -48.44
CA VAL A 51 -5.90 -4.41 -49.45
C VAL A 51 -5.70 -2.97 -48.99
N ALA A 52 -6.76 -2.32 -48.50
CA ALA A 52 -6.76 -0.94 -47.98
C ALA A 52 -7.91 -0.76 -46.99
N ILE A 53 -7.88 0.31 -46.18
CA ILE A 53 -8.90 0.55 -45.15
C ILE A 53 -10.29 0.80 -45.74
N ASP A 54 -10.38 1.36 -46.94
CA ASP A 54 -11.62 1.73 -47.62
C ASP A 54 -12.05 0.70 -48.68
N VAL A 55 -11.37 -0.44 -48.75
CA VAL A 55 -11.63 -1.51 -49.74
C VAL A 55 -12.17 -2.76 -49.05
N GLN A 56 -13.30 -3.27 -49.55
CA GLN A 56 -13.96 -4.46 -49.00
C GLN A 56 -13.13 -5.75 -49.12
N SER A 57 -12.39 -5.90 -50.22
CA SER A 57 -11.57 -7.08 -50.54
C SER A 57 -10.63 -7.45 -49.38
N PRO A 58 -10.48 -8.76 -49.06
CA PRO A 58 -10.92 -9.94 -49.81
C PRO A 58 -12.29 -10.48 -49.37
N ILE A 59 -13.01 -9.77 -48.50
CA ILE A 59 -14.31 -10.23 -48.01
C ILE A 59 -15.36 -9.99 -49.09
N VAL A 60 -16.18 -11.00 -49.36
CA VAL A 60 -17.27 -10.93 -50.36
C VAL A 60 -18.63 -10.97 -49.68
N GLY A 61 -19.61 -10.27 -50.23
CA GLY A 61 -20.99 -10.23 -49.72
C GLY A 61 -21.38 -8.88 -49.11
N GLU A 62 -22.54 -8.84 -48.43
CA GLU A 62 -23.02 -7.64 -47.74
C GLU A 62 -22.18 -7.39 -46.49
N MET A 63 -21.56 -6.22 -46.40
CA MET A 63 -20.75 -5.84 -45.25
C MET A 63 -21.64 -5.36 -44.10
N LYS A 64 -21.52 -6.01 -42.95
CA LYS A 64 -22.20 -5.60 -41.71
C LYS A 64 -21.20 -4.93 -40.77
N GLU A 65 -21.67 -3.91 -40.05
CA GLU A 65 -20.86 -3.29 -39.01
C GLU A 65 -20.47 -4.33 -37.94
N SER A 66 -19.28 -4.15 -37.36
CA SER A 66 -18.64 -5.05 -36.41
C SER A 66 -18.23 -6.42 -36.95
N LEU A 67 -18.22 -6.63 -38.27
CA LEU A 67 -17.57 -7.81 -38.87
C LEU A 67 -16.06 -7.79 -38.56
N LEU A 68 -15.56 -8.79 -37.83
CA LEU A 68 -14.21 -8.84 -37.29
C LEU A 68 -13.32 -9.85 -38.03
N VAL A 69 -12.12 -9.42 -38.42
CA VAL A 69 -11.10 -10.26 -39.05
C VAL A 69 -9.73 -9.96 -38.47
N TYR A 70 -8.79 -10.90 -38.60
CA TYR A 70 -7.38 -10.65 -38.34
C TYR A 70 -6.64 -10.38 -39.65
N HIS A 71 -6.12 -9.17 -39.82
CA HIS A 71 -5.28 -8.82 -40.95
C HIS A 71 -3.85 -9.35 -40.77
N VAL A 72 -3.36 -10.13 -41.74
CA VAL A 72 -2.01 -10.73 -41.69
C VAL A 72 -0.87 -9.73 -41.93
N GLY A 73 -1.16 -8.52 -42.43
CA GLY A 73 -0.18 -7.46 -42.70
C GLY A 73 0.29 -7.43 -44.16
N ASN A 74 0.52 -6.23 -44.68
CA ASN A 74 1.21 -5.97 -45.95
C ASN A 74 1.92 -4.60 -45.90
N SER A 75 2.39 -4.09 -47.04
CA SER A 75 3.06 -2.78 -47.09
C SER A 75 2.14 -1.59 -46.83
N ALA A 76 0.82 -1.74 -47.01
CA ALA A 76 -0.16 -0.66 -46.86
C ALA A 76 -0.79 -0.63 -45.46
N LEU A 77 -0.99 -1.80 -44.85
CA LEU A 77 -1.69 -1.96 -43.58
C LEU A 77 -0.88 -2.83 -42.61
N THR A 78 -0.79 -2.37 -41.36
CA THR A 78 -0.16 -3.12 -40.28
C THR A 78 -1.01 -4.32 -39.89
N SER A 79 -0.39 -5.45 -39.61
CA SER A 79 -1.09 -6.64 -39.09
C SER A 79 -1.85 -6.34 -37.78
N GLY A 80 -2.95 -7.03 -37.55
CA GLY A 80 -3.77 -6.88 -36.34
C GLY A 80 -5.25 -7.15 -36.58
N PHE A 81 -6.08 -6.93 -35.56
CA PHE A 81 -7.52 -7.07 -35.68
C PHE A 81 -8.16 -5.85 -36.34
N TYR A 82 -9.08 -6.08 -37.28
CA TYR A 82 -9.85 -5.06 -37.97
C TYR A 82 -11.32 -5.41 -37.95
N TYR A 83 -12.17 -4.41 -37.75
CA TYR A 83 -13.61 -4.55 -37.84
C TYR A 83 -14.20 -3.55 -38.84
N TRP A 84 -15.31 -3.92 -39.48
CA TRP A 84 -15.99 -3.03 -40.42
C TRP A 84 -16.85 -2.00 -39.68
N LYS A 85 -16.72 -0.72 -40.01
CA LYS A 85 -17.54 0.38 -39.47
C LYS A 85 -17.58 1.56 -40.43
N GLY A 86 -18.76 2.12 -40.70
CA GLY A 86 -18.87 3.32 -41.56
C GLY A 86 -18.25 3.14 -42.95
N ASN A 87 -18.48 1.96 -43.56
CA ASN A 87 -17.98 1.59 -44.89
C ASN A 87 -16.46 1.54 -45.05
N LYS A 88 -15.73 1.22 -43.98
CA LYS A 88 -14.28 1.04 -43.96
C LYS A 88 -13.85 0.05 -42.87
N TRP A 89 -12.68 -0.55 -43.05
CA TRP A 89 -11.95 -1.31 -42.05
C TRP A 89 -11.34 -0.37 -41.02
N VAL A 90 -11.69 -0.58 -39.76
CA VAL A 90 -11.12 0.12 -38.61
C VAL A 90 -10.29 -0.87 -37.82
N ARG A 91 -9.00 -0.55 -37.65
CA ARG A 91 -8.11 -1.36 -36.81
C ARG A 91 -8.57 -1.26 -35.35
N LEU A 92 -8.66 -2.38 -34.66
CA LEU A 92 -8.68 -2.39 -33.20
C LEU A 92 -7.27 -2.07 -32.73
N SER A 93 -7.03 -0.80 -32.42
CA SER A 93 -5.78 -0.34 -31.83
C SER A 93 -5.64 -0.84 -30.39
N SER A 94 -4.50 -1.45 -30.06
CA SER A 94 -3.97 -1.43 -28.69
C SER A 94 -3.40 -0.03 -28.39
N GLU A 95 -3.18 0.27 -27.11
CA GLU A 95 -2.83 1.58 -26.53
C GLU A 95 -1.67 2.35 -27.21
N ASP A 96 -0.89 1.70 -28.08
CA ASP A 96 0.16 2.32 -28.89
C ASP A 96 -0.34 3.31 -29.97
N SER A 97 -1.65 3.42 -30.22
CA SER A 97 -2.18 4.32 -31.27
C SER A 97 -2.63 5.70 -30.75
N ILE A 98 -2.49 5.96 -29.44
CA ILE A 98 -2.92 7.20 -28.77
C ILE A 98 -1.73 8.16 -28.52
N THR A 99 -0.53 7.78 -28.95
CA THR A 99 0.73 8.41 -28.49
C THR A 99 1.19 9.62 -29.30
N ASP A 100 0.52 9.99 -30.40
CA ASP A 100 0.85 11.23 -31.11
C ASP A 100 -0.17 12.33 -30.82
N ARG A 101 -0.19 12.76 -29.56
CA ARG A 101 -0.86 13.97 -29.08
C ARG A 101 0.14 14.94 -28.46
N MET A 102 1.41 14.83 -28.84
CA MET A 102 2.42 15.74 -28.32
C MET A 102 2.22 17.11 -28.94
N ASN A 103 1.93 18.09 -28.10
CA ASN A 103 1.87 19.48 -28.51
C ASN A 103 3.28 19.89 -28.99
N ASN A 104 3.36 20.41 -30.20
CA ASN A 104 4.60 20.91 -30.78
C ASN A 104 4.79 22.40 -30.48
N SER A 105 3.71 23.19 -30.55
CA SER A 105 3.77 24.61 -30.21
C SER A 105 2.49 25.15 -29.60
N PHE A 106 2.68 26.22 -28.81
CA PHE A 106 1.64 27.08 -28.29
C PHE A 106 1.95 28.49 -28.77
N THR A 107 1.04 29.11 -29.51
CA THR A 107 1.19 30.47 -30.02
C THR A 107 -0.06 31.28 -29.77
N ILE A 108 0.08 32.61 -29.71
CA ILE A 108 -1.05 33.53 -29.70
C ILE A 108 -1.18 34.09 -31.11
N GLY A 109 -2.39 34.05 -31.67
CA GLY A 109 -2.61 34.55 -33.01
C GLY A 109 -4.06 34.64 -33.41
N ALA A 110 -4.29 35.18 -34.61
CA ALA A 110 -5.61 35.39 -35.18
C ALA A 110 -6.34 34.06 -35.38
N ASN A 111 -7.52 33.93 -34.80
CA ASN A 111 -8.38 32.76 -34.96
C ASN A 111 -9.20 32.90 -36.26
N PRO A 112 -8.98 32.02 -37.25
CA PRO A 112 -9.74 32.07 -38.50
C PRO A 112 -11.24 31.77 -38.31
N ASN A 113 -11.62 31.15 -37.19
CA ASN A 113 -13.01 30.81 -36.86
C ASN A 113 -13.73 31.90 -36.06
N LEU A 114 -13.02 32.92 -35.55
CA LEU A 114 -13.57 34.05 -34.78
C LEU A 114 -13.19 35.40 -35.40
N ASN A 115 -13.34 35.54 -36.71
CA ASN A 115 -13.08 36.80 -37.43
C ASN A 115 -11.69 37.43 -37.17
N GLY A 116 -10.69 36.63 -36.83
CA GLY A 116 -9.34 37.09 -36.52
C GLY A 116 -9.09 37.51 -35.06
N GLU A 117 -10.02 37.29 -34.14
CA GLU A 117 -9.79 37.49 -32.70
C GLU A 117 -8.61 36.65 -32.19
N GLU A 118 -7.87 37.19 -31.23
CA GLU A 118 -6.72 36.47 -30.65
C GLU A 118 -7.17 35.23 -29.87
N SER A 119 -6.55 34.10 -30.17
CA SER A 119 -6.76 32.83 -29.49
C SER A 119 -5.44 32.16 -29.18
N LEU A 120 -5.45 31.29 -28.17
CA LEU A 120 -4.36 30.38 -27.92
C LEU A 120 -4.46 29.27 -28.97
N ILE A 121 -3.44 29.17 -29.81
CA ILE A 121 -3.33 28.20 -30.89
C ILE A 121 -2.39 27.09 -30.42
N ILE A 122 -2.92 25.89 -30.29
CA ILE A 122 -2.17 24.69 -29.89
C ILE A 122 -1.98 23.85 -31.14
N THR A 123 -0.73 23.64 -31.56
CA THR A 123 -0.41 22.89 -32.77
C THR A 123 0.33 21.60 -32.44
N ASP A 124 -0.12 20.47 -32.98
CA ASP A 124 0.52 19.16 -32.80
C ASP A 124 1.77 18.99 -33.70
N THR A 125 2.51 17.90 -33.47
CA THR A 125 3.68 17.48 -34.27
C THR A 125 3.38 17.24 -35.76
N LYS A 126 2.09 17.17 -36.14
CA LYS A 126 1.60 16.98 -37.51
C LYS A 126 0.94 18.25 -38.09
N ASN A 127 1.08 19.39 -37.41
CA ASN A 127 0.54 20.70 -37.79
C ASN A 127 -1.00 20.84 -37.77
N HIS A 128 -1.72 20.03 -37.00
CA HIS A 128 -3.12 20.32 -36.71
C HIS A 128 -3.23 21.28 -35.53
N SER A 129 -4.18 22.23 -35.61
CA SER A 129 -4.33 23.28 -34.61
C SER A 129 -5.68 23.27 -33.92
N VAL A 130 -5.68 23.52 -32.61
CA VAL A 130 -6.86 23.80 -31.76
C VAL A 130 -6.81 25.25 -31.30
N TYR A 131 -7.95 25.95 -31.38
CA TYR A 131 -8.07 27.37 -31.05
C TYR A 131 -8.93 27.55 -29.79
N LEU A 132 -8.39 28.25 -28.79
CA LEU A 132 -9.11 28.61 -27.57
C LEU A 132 -9.20 30.13 -27.47
N ALA A 133 -10.42 30.67 -27.50
CA ALA A 133 -10.66 32.11 -27.38
C ALA A 133 -10.11 32.64 -26.05
N ILE A 134 -9.33 33.72 -26.10
CA ILE A 134 -8.68 34.31 -24.91
C ILE A 134 -9.54 35.41 -24.27
N SER A 135 -10.71 35.71 -24.82
CA SER A 135 -11.61 36.78 -24.34
C SER A 135 -12.02 36.65 -22.86
N SER A 136 -11.84 35.49 -22.23
CA SER A 136 -12.04 35.26 -20.79
C SER A 136 -10.80 35.54 -19.91
N ILE A 137 -9.58 35.59 -20.46
CA ILE A 137 -8.35 35.84 -19.68
C ILE A 137 -8.13 37.34 -19.46
N ALA A 138 -8.41 38.19 -20.46
CA ALA A 138 -8.33 39.65 -20.32
C ALA A 138 -9.37 40.24 -19.33
N ASN A 139 -10.39 39.46 -18.97
CA ASN A 139 -11.42 39.82 -18.00
C ASN A 139 -11.21 39.17 -16.62
N ASN A 140 -10.10 38.45 -16.43
CA ASN A 140 -9.77 37.89 -15.12
C ASN A 140 -9.29 39.04 -14.21
N GLY A 141 -10.22 39.56 -13.39
CA GLY A 141 -9.96 40.68 -12.48
C GLY A 141 -8.79 40.44 -11.53
N GLU A 142 -8.55 39.19 -11.11
CA GLU A 142 -7.43 38.82 -10.25
C GLU A 142 -6.08 38.99 -10.97
N PHE A 143 -5.98 38.58 -12.24
CA PHE A 143 -4.78 38.81 -13.05
C PHE A 143 -4.48 40.30 -13.26
N VAL A 144 -5.52 41.09 -13.52
CA VAL A 144 -5.40 42.56 -13.70
C VAL A 144 -5.01 43.25 -12.38
N THR A 145 -5.61 42.84 -11.25
CA THR A 145 -5.24 43.34 -9.91
C THR A 145 -3.79 43.05 -9.59
N ASN A 146 -3.32 41.82 -9.82
CA ASN A 146 -1.92 41.44 -9.57
C ASN A 146 -0.92 42.27 -10.39
N LEU A 147 -1.28 42.69 -11.61
CA LEU A 147 -0.43 43.57 -12.42
C LEU A 147 -0.39 45.02 -11.87
N ILE A 148 -1.52 45.53 -11.42
CA ILE A 148 -1.61 46.87 -10.82
C ILE A 148 -0.85 46.91 -9.49
N ASP A 149 -0.96 45.88 -8.67
CA ASP A 149 -0.28 45.79 -7.37
C ASP A 149 1.24 45.69 -7.53
N ASN A 150 1.74 44.93 -8.52
CA ASN A 150 3.16 44.92 -8.86
C ASN A 150 3.67 46.30 -9.29
N GLN A 151 2.88 47.04 -10.07
CA GLN A 151 3.27 48.39 -10.48
C GLN A 151 3.30 49.34 -9.28
N ASN A 152 2.34 49.24 -8.35
CA ASN A 152 2.33 50.01 -7.10
C ASN A 152 3.55 49.67 -6.22
N PHE A 153 3.91 48.39 -6.10
CA PHE A 153 5.08 47.94 -5.37
C PHE A 153 6.38 48.51 -5.97
N ILE A 154 6.54 48.47 -7.29
CA ILE A 154 7.66 49.09 -7.99
C ILE A 154 7.69 50.60 -7.77
N THR A 155 6.53 51.27 -7.77
CA THR A 155 6.42 52.71 -7.51
C THR A 155 6.78 53.06 -6.06
N GLN A 156 6.42 52.23 -5.08
CA GLN A 156 6.84 52.41 -3.69
C GLN A 156 8.35 52.23 -3.51
N LEU A 157 8.94 51.21 -4.15
CA LEU A 157 10.40 51.03 -4.21
C LEU A 157 11.11 52.21 -4.90
N ALA A 158 10.47 52.81 -5.89
CA ALA A 158 11.01 53.96 -6.64
C ALA A 158 10.84 55.30 -5.90
N ASN A 159 9.94 55.39 -4.92
CA ASN A 159 9.73 56.59 -4.10
C ASN A 159 10.86 56.76 -3.08
N LYS A 160 11.98 57.28 -3.59
CA LYS A 160 13.25 57.51 -2.91
C LYS A 160 13.10 58.23 -1.55
N GLU A 161 12.14 59.13 -1.40
CA GLU A 161 11.95 59.94 -0.18
C GLU A 161 11.44 59.15 1.03
N GLU A 162 10.48 58.24 0.84
CA GLU A 162 9.94 57.40 1.93
C GLU A 162 11.00 56.39 2.40
N PHE A 163 11.72 55.80 1.45
CA PHE A 163 12.84 54.91 1.71
C PHE A 163 13.96 55.61 2.51
N ILE A 164 14.36 56.83 2.12
CA ILE A 164 15.32 57.64 2.88
C ILE A 164 14.82 57.91 4.30
N THR A 165 13.54 58.24 4.45
CA THR A 165 12.93 58.54 5.76
C THR A 165 12.97 57.34 6.69
N ASN A 166 12.66 56.15 6.19
CA ASN A 166 12.70 54.92 6.97
C ASN A 166 14.14 54.58 7.42
N ILE A 167 15.13 54.73 6.53
CA ILE A 167 16.54 54.53 6.90
C ILE A 167 16.99 55.54 7.97
N ILE A 168 16.59 56.81 7.85
CA ILE A 168 16.90 57.83 8.88
C ILE A 168 16.30 57.44 10.24
N ASN A 169 15.06 56.94 10.27
CA ASN A 169 14.40 56.54 11.51
C ASN A 169 15.09 55.33 12.17
N GLU A 170 15.51 54.34 11.40
CA GLU A 170 16.27 53.20 11.93
C GLU A 170 17.64 53.63 12.45
N LEU A 171 18.36 54.46 11.70
CA LEU A 171 19.67 54.96 12.13
C LEU A 171 19.59 55.86 13.36
N LYS A 172 18.44 56.52 13.61
CA LYS A 172 18.22 57.31 14.84
C LYS A 172 18.27 56.50 16.13
N ASN A 173 18.03 55.18 16.05
CA ASN A 173 18.19 54.29 17.20
C ASN A 173 19.67 54.14 17.62
N SER A 174 20.60 54.42 16.71
CA SER A 174 22.05 54.31 16.94
C SER A 174 22.78 55.66 16.92
N TYR A 175 22.22 56.68 16.27
CA TYR A 175 22.84 57.99 16.05
C TYR A 175 21.85 59.12 16.28
N GLU A 176 22.18 60.13 17.08
CA GLU A 176 21.20 61.16 17.48
C GLU A 176 20.73 62.07 16.33
N ASN A 177 21.64 62.47 15.43
CA ASN A 177 21.36 63.47 14.39
C ASN A 177 21.78 62.98 13.00
N VAL A 178 20.93 62.14 12.41
CA VAL A 178 21.13 61.57 11.07
C VAL A 178 20.54 62.48 9.99
N THR A 179 21.33 62.75 8.95
CA THR A 179 20.91 63.52 7.76
C THR A 179 21.24 62.75 6.48
N TYR A 180 20.47 62.99 5.41
CA TYR A 180 20.74 62.43 4.08
C TYR A 180 20.99 63.57 3.09
N GLU A 181 22.18 63.60 2.51
CA GLU A 181 22.56 64.59 1.49
C GLU A 181 23.55 63.97 0.51
N ASN A 182 23.57 64.46 -0.74
CA ASN A 182 24.50 64.02 -1.79
C ASN A 182 24.60 62.49 -1.98
N GLY A 183 23.52 61.75 -1.70
CA GLY A 183 23.47 60.30 -1.88
C GLY A 183 23.94 59.47 -0.70
N ALA A 184 24.33 60.09 0.43
CA ALA A 184 24.86 59.39 1.60
C ALA A 184 24.22 59.86 2.92
N PHE A 185 24.34 59.02 3.95
CA PHE A 185 23.87 59.32 5.30
C PHE A 185 25.02 59.82 6.16
N TYR A 186 24.74 60.81 7.00
CA TYR A 186 25.73 61.43 7.87
C TYR A 186 25.19 61.60 9.27
N VAL A 187 26.07 61.46 10.27
CA VAL A 187 25.80 61.88 11.65
C VAL A 187 26.49 63.22 11.92
N THR A 188 25.81 64.08 12.66
CA THR A 188 26.35 65.38 13.07
C THR A 188 26.45 65.42 14.59
N HIS A 189 27.64 65.66 15.13
CA HIS A 189 27.85 65.73 16.57
C HIS A 189 28.92 66.76 16.92
N GLU A 190 28.91 67.25 18.16
CA GLU A 190 29.85 68.26 18.64
C GLU A 190 31.13 67.60 19.19
N VAL A 191 32.29 68.00 18.67
CA VAL A 191 33.61 67.58 19.15
C VAL A 191 34.41 68.84 19.47
N ASN A 192 34.82 69.00 20.73
CA ASN A 192 35.64 70.12 21.21
C ASN A 192 35.08 71.52 20.86
N GLY A 193 33.75 71.71 20.94
CA GLY A 193 33.11 73.00 20.64
C GLY A 193 32.90 73.27 19.14
N GLN A 194 33.18 72.29 18.27
CA GLN A 194 32.93 72.38 16.82
C GLN A 194 32.01 71.26 16.37
N TRP A 195 31.06 71.59 15.49
CA TRP A 195 30.20 70.60 14.85
C TRP A 195 30.97 69.83 13.79
N VAL A 196 31.07 68.52 13.97
CA VAL A 196 31.71 67.59 13.03
C VAL A 196 30.63 66.77 12.33
N LYS A 197 30.83 66.56 11.02
CA LYS A 197 29.95 65.75 10.17
C LYS A 197 30.72 64.51 9.73
N GLU A 198 30.18 63.34 10.05
CA GLU A 198 30.81 62.05 9.72
C GLU A 198 29.89 61.20 8.84
N LEU A 199 30.50 60.51 7.88
CA LEU A 199 29.81 59.59 6.98
C LEU A 199 29.38 58.32 7.74
N ILE A 200 28.13 57.91 7.58
CA ILE A 200 27.66 56.61 8.08
C ILE A 200 27.89 55.57 6.98
N ASP A 201 28.83 54.65 7.21
CA ASP A 201 29.06 53.51 6.32
C ASP A 201 28.01 52.42 6.55
N LEU A 202 26.96 52.42 5.73
CA LEU A 202 25.88 51.43 5.76
C LEU A 202 26.37 49.98 5.60
N THR A 203 27.53 49.74 5.00
CA THR A 203 28.06 48.38 4.85
C THR A 203 28.45 47.76 6.19
N THR A 204 28.86 48.59 7.16
CA THR A 204 29.21 48.15 8.52
C THR A 204 27.99 48.00 9.43
N VAL A 205 26.95 48.81 9.21
CA VAL A 205 25.67 48.74 9.95
C VAL A 205 24.90 47.46 9.58
N LEU A 206 25.02 46.99 8.33
CA LEU A 206 24.34 45.79 7.83
C LEU A 206 25.04 44.46 8.16
N GLN A 207 26.29 44.48 8.62
CA GLN A 207 27.06 43.26 8.93
C GLN A 207 26.83 42.72 10.36
N GLY A 208 26.10 43.45 11.21
CA GLY A 208 26.00 43.16 12.65
C GLY A 208 24.78 42.36 13.12
N ALA A 209 23.88 41.89 12.24
CA ALA A 209 22.62 41.27 12.68
C ALA A 209 22.24 39.95 11.97
N GLY A 210 23.16 39.31 11.26
CA GLY A 210 22.90 38.01 10.61
C GLY A 210 23.56 36.87 11.35
N GLU A 211 22.94 36.33 12.40
CA GLU A 211 23.28 34.96 12.84
C GLU A 211 22.83 33.98 11.74
N SER A 212 23.75 33.20 11.18
CA SER A 212 23.41 32.15 10.21
C SER A 212 22.53 31.08 10.87
N LEU A 213 21.33 30.87 10.32
CA LEU A 213 20.44 29.77 10.71
C LEU A 213 20.89 28.49 9.96
N ILE A 214 21.70 27.69 10.63
CA ILE A 214 22.13 26.37 10.12
C ILE A 214 21.01 25.33 10.29
N THR A 215 20.76 24.53 9.25
CA THR A 215 19.82 23.40 9.29
C THR A 215 20.47 22.17 9.91
N ASP A 216 19.72 21.35 10.63
CA ASP A 216 20.18 20.07 11.20
C ASP A 216 20.13 18.89 10.21
N GLY A 217 19.86 19.15 8.92
CA GLY A 217 19.68 18.16 7.87
C GLY A 217 18.29 17.48 7.86
N VAL A 218 17.51 17.64 8.92
CA VAL A 218 16.14 17.13 9.02
C VAL A 218 15.13 18.18 8.57
N ILE A 219 15.29 19.41 9.07
CA ILE A 219 14.46 20.56 8.71
C ILE A 219 15.25 21.43 7.73
N GLY A 220 14.79 21.51 6.48
CA GLY A 220 15.34 22.40 5.47
C GLY A 220 14.73 23.80 5.54
N ILE A 221 15.52 24.83 5.25
CA ILE A 221 15.03 26.18 5.01
C ILE A 221 15.01 26.40 3.50
N LEU A 222 13.81 26.73 2.98
CA LEU A 222 13.66 27.16 1.59
C LEU A 222 13.78 28.68 1.53
N VAL A 223 14.64 29.16 0.64
CA VAL A 223 14.81 30.57 0.29
C VAL A 223 14.42 30.72 -1.17
N ASP A 224 13.38 31.49 -1.46
CA ASP A 224 12.80 31.62 -2.81
C ASP A 224 12.48 30.25 -3.47
N GLY A 225 12.12 29.25 -2.65
CA GLY A 225 11.76 27.91 -3.12
C GLY A 225 12.94 26.97 -3.40
N VAL A 226 14.18 27.37 -3.11
CA VAL A 226 15.39 26.53 -3.23
C VAL A 226 15.92 26.18 -1.85
N VAL A 227 16.34 24.93 -1.65
CA VAL A 227 16.95 24.46 -0.39
C VAL A 227 18.41 24.87 -0.39
N GLU A 228 18.81 25.73 0.54
CA GLU A 228 20.20 26.16 0.71
C GLU A 228 20.74 25.73 2.07
N THR A 229 22.04 25.40 2.13
CA THR A 229 22.72 24.93 3.35
C THR A 229 23.26 26.07 4.21
N GLU A 230 23.32 27.29 3.66
CA GLU A 230 23.76 28.50 4.34
C GLU A 230 22.88 29.66 3.88
N VAL A 231 22.11 30.27 4.79
CA VAL A 231 21.22 31.39 4.46
C VAL A 231 21.82 32.70 4.96
N GLU A 232 22.91 33.15 4.34
CA GLU A 232 23.57 34.41 4.72
C GLU A 232 22.70 35.68 4.48
N LYS A 233 21.46 35.56 4.00
CA LYS A 233 20.67 36.70 3.46
C LYS A 233 19.15 36.62 3.76
N ALA A 234 18.79 36.16 4.96
CA ALA A 234 17.40 35.85 5.34
C ALA A 234 16.49 37.06 5.65
N VAL A 235 17.03 38.22 5.99
CA VAL A 235 16.23 39.30 6.61
C VAL A 235 15.11 39.84 5.70
N LEU A 236 15.25 39.73 4.37
CA LEU A 236 14.30 40.28 3.40
C LEU A 236 13.69 39.25 2.43
N LYS A 237 13.84 37.95 2.70
CA LYS A 237 13.24 36.88 1.88
C LYS A 237 12.19 36.09 2.67
N SER A 238 11.14 35.62 2.00
CA SER A 238 10.16 34.74 2.64
C SER A 238 10.82 33.42 3.01
N LEU A 239 10.98 33.15 4.30
CA LEU A 239 11.50 31.89 4.81
C LEU A 239 10.35 30.89 4.97
N LYS A 240 10.52 29.69 4.41
CA LYS A 240 9.60 28.58 4.64
C LYS A 240 10.37 27.39 5.21
N LEU A 241 9.91 26.90 6.36
CA LEU A 241 10.40 25.65 6.94
C LEU A 241 9.75 24.47 6.20
N THR A 242 10.57 23.51 5.77
CA THR A 242 10.11 22.27 5.20
C THR A 242 10.82 21.09 5.84
N LEU A 243 10.17 19.93 5.84
CA LEU A 243 10.86 18.68 6.09
C LEU A 243 11.53 18.23 4.80
N ASN A 244 12.77 17.75 4.93
CA ASN A 244 13.47 17.14 3.80
C ASN A 244 12.83 15.79 3.48
N ASN A 245 12.68 15.49 2.18
CA ASN A 245 12.03 14.26 1.76
C ASN A 245 12.82 13.03 2.25
N ASN A 246 12.15 12.07 2.86
CA ASN A 246 12.75 10.87 3.48
C ASN A 246 13.77 11.13 4.60
N ALA A 247 13.86 12.35 5.14
CA ALA A 247 14.82 12.65 6.20
C ALA A 247 14.40 12.09 7.57
N ILE A 248 13.08 12.02 7.85
CA ILE A 248 12.56 11.36 9.03
C ILE A 248 12.48 9.85 8.77
N THR A 249 13.44 9.12 9.31
CA THR A 249 13.48 7.65 9.31
C THR A 249 13.10 7.09 10.68
N SER A 250 12.92 5.77 10.80
CA SER A 250 12.66 5.11 12.09
C SER A 250 13.73 5.39 13.15
N ALA A 251 14.96 5.76 12.75
CA ALA A 251 16.03 6.15 13.67
C ALA A 251 15.76 7.49 14.38
N HIS A 252 14.92 8.35 13.80
CA HIS A 252 14.51 9.63 14.38
C HIS A 252 13.25 9.49 15.24
N ILE A 253 12.66 8.30 15.29
CA ILE A 253 11.53 7.97 16.16
C ILE A 253 12.12 7.36 17.43
N GLN A 254 11.85 7.98 18.57
CA GLN A 254 12.32 7.47 19.86
C GLN A 254 11.66 6.12 20.15
N ASP A 255 12.46 5.12 20.57
CA ASP A 255 11.92 3.80 20.90
C ASP A 255 10.83 3.89 21.97
N GLY A 256 9.70 3.21 21.74
CA GLY A 256 8.51 3.27 22.58
C GLY A 256 7.60 4.50 22.41
N THR A 257 7.89 5.43 21.47
CA THR A 257 6.97 6.55 21.18
C THR A 257 5.81 6.18 20.27
N ILE A 258 5.99 5.22 19.36
CA ILE A 258 4.86 4.60 18.66
C ILE A 258 4.19 3.67 19.66
N LYS A 259 3.07 4.13 20.20
CA LYS A 259 2.26 3.38 21.13
C LYS A 259 1.30 2.48 20.34
N PRO A 260 0.81 1.39 20.95
CA PRO A 260 -0.27 0.60 20.36
C PRO A 260 -1.53 1.43 20.00
N ILE A 261 -1.79 2.54 20.70
CA ILE A 261 -2.89 3.48 20.38
C ILE A 261 -2.70 4.21 19.04
N ASP A 262 -1.44 4.39 18.60
CA ASP A 262 -1.11 5.04 17.33
C ASP A 262 -1.33 4.10 16.12
N MET A 263 -1.65 2.84 16.39
CA MET A 263 -2.03 1.80 15.44
C MET A 263 -3.48 1.40 15.70
N GLU A 264 -4.42 2.28 15.36
CA GLU A 264 -5.90 2.08 15.34
C GLU A 264 -6.40 0.99 16.31
N GLU A 265 -6.85 1.42 17.51
CA GLU A 265 -7.27 0.58 18.65
C GLU A 265 -7.70 -0.84 18.27
N ALA A 266 -6.79 -1.80 18.45
CA ALA A 266 -7.13 -3.20 18.34
C ALA A 266 -8.21 -3.55 19.39
N GLU A 267 -9.34 -4.09 18.95
CA GLU A 267 -10.30 -4.70 19.87
C GLU A 267 -9.61 -5.82 20.68
N PRO A 268 -10.08 -6.12 21.91
CA PRO A 268 -9.56 -7.24 22.69
C PRO A 268 -9.55 -8.55 21.87
N ASN A 269 -8.45 -9.30 21.93
CA ASN A 269 -8.23 -10.56 21.20
C ASN A 269 -8.06 -10.46 19.67
N LYS A 270 -7.71 -9.28 19.14
CA LYS A 270 -7.25 -9.15 17.75
C LYS A 270 -5.72 -9.25 17.67
N ILE A 271 -5.22 -9.86 16.59
CA ILE A 271 -3.80 -9.83 16.22
C ILE A 271 -3.63 -9.08 14.90
N LEU A 272 -2.53 -8.34 14.77
CA LEU A 272 -2.19 -7.66 13.53
C LEU A 272 -1.51 -8.66 12.60
N ILE A 273 -2.08 -8.88 11.43
CA ILE A 273 -1.50 -9.72 10.39
C ILE A 273 -1.30 -8.93 9.10
N THR A 274 -0.44 -9.42 8.24
CA THR A 274 -0.33 -8.89 6.88
C THR A 274 -1.44 -9.50 6.01
N GLY A 275 -2.35 -8.65 5.53
CA GLY A 275 -3.42 -9.02 4.61
C GLY A 275 -2.90 -9.43 3.23
N VAL A 276 -3.79 -9.99 2.40
CA VAL A 276 -3.48 -10.42 1.02
C VAL A 276 -3.06 -9.27 0.11
N ASP A 277 -3.42 -8.04 0.47
CA ASP A 277 -3.04 -6.79 -0.18
C ASP A 277 -1.74 -6.20 0.38
N ARG A 278 -1.04 -6.95 1.24
CA ARG A 278 0.17 -6.54 1.98
C ARG A 278 -0.04 -5.36 2.93
N LYS A 279 -1.28 -5.08 3.33
CA LYS A 279 -1.58 -4.07 4.35
C LYS A 279 -1.80 -4.72 5.72
N PRO A 280 -1.47 -4.03 6.82
CA PRO A 280 -1.78 -4.53 8.16
C PRO A 280 -3.30 -4.62 8.33
N VAL A 281 -3.79 -5.75 8.84
CA VAL A 281 -5.22 -5.99 9.14
C VAL A 281 -5.35 -6.68 10.49
N TRP A 282 -6.25 -6.18 11.34
CA TRP A 282 -6.61 -6.83 12.59
C TRP A 282 -7.51 -8.05 12.33
N LYS A 283 -7.14 -9.22 12.86
CA LYS A 283 -7.98 -10.43 12.83
C LYS A 283 -8.19 -11.02 14.21
N ASP A 284 -9.36 -11.63 14.42
CA ASP A 284 -9.64 -12.41 15.63
C ASP A 284 -8.62 -13.53 15.80
N ARG A 285 -7.99 -13.58 16.98
CA ARG A 285 -7.05 -14.65 17.37
C ARG A 285 -7.66 -16.04 17.18
N THR A 286 -8.98 -16.18 17.37
CA THR A 286 -9.71 -17.45 17.24
C THR A 286 -9.94 -17.90 15.79
N GLN A 287 -9.82 -17.01 14.81
CA GLN A 287 -10.06 -17.31 13.39
C GLN A 287 -8.79 -17.67 12.62
N VAL A 288 -7.62 -17.56 13.25
CA VAL A 288 -6.31 -17.73 12.60
C VAL A 288 -5.53 -18.95 13.09
N ALA A 289 -5.90 -19.54 14.24
CA ALA A 289 -5.40 -20.82 14.72
C ALA A 289 -6.43 -21.50 15.64
N PRO A 290 -6.52 -22.84 15.68
CA PRO A 290 -7.26 -23.51 16.75
C PRO A 290 -6.66 -23.11 18.10
N ASN A 291 -7.51 -22.64 19.02
CA ASN A 291 -7.10 -22.25 20.38
C ASN A 291 -6.76 -23.47 21.26
N PHE A 292 -6.69 -24.67 20.70
CA PHE A 292 -6.39 -25.88 21.43
C PHE A 292 -5.61 -26.86 20.55
N PHE A 293 -4.87 -27.75 21.21
CA PHE A 293 -4.21 -28.88 20.58
C PHE A 293 -4.25 -30.08 21.52
N TYR A 294 -4.17 -31.28 20.96
CA TYR A 294 -4.05 -32.49 21.75
C TYR A 294 -2.66 -32.59 22.35
N MET A 295 -2.59 -33.03 23.61
CA MET A 295 -1.32 -33.42 24.21
C MET A 295 -0.69 -34.54 23.36
N PRO A 296 0.65 -34.57 23.22
CA PRO A 296 1.33 -35.72 22.63
C PRO A 296 0.94 -37.02 23.35
N ALA A 297 0.98 -38.13 22.63
CA ALA A 297 0.60 -39.42 23.21
C ALA A 297 1.43 -39.70 24.47
N VAL A 298 0.75 -40.11 25.54
CA VAL A 298 1.36 -40.38 26.83
C VAL A 298 0.98 -41.77 27.32
N ILE A 299 1.96 -42.48 27.89
CA ILE A 299 1.77 -43.84 28.42
C ILE A 299 1.51 -43.74 29.92
N PHE A 300 0.51 -44.46 30.41
CA PHE A 300 0.22 -44.61 31.84
C PHE A 300 0.46 -46.07 32.22
N ASP A 301 1.29 -46.31 33.23
CA ASP A 301 1.51 -47.66 33.75
C ASP A 301 0.42 -48.00 34.75
N THR A 302 -0.46 -48.92 34.37
CA THR A 302 -1.58 -49.37 35.19
C THR A 302 -1.32 -50.70 35.89
N SER A 303 -0.10 -51.25 35.80
CA SER A 303 0.26 -52.57 36.35
C SER A 303 0.16 -52.66 37.88
N VAL A 304 0.20 -51.51 38.54
CA VAL A 304 0.09 -51.36 39.99
C VAL A 304 -1.04 -50.37 40.29
N THR A 305 -1.92 -50.71 41.23
CA THR A 305 -2.98 -49.80 41.70
C THR A 305 -2.44 -48.79 42.70
N GLY A 306 -2.97 -47.57 42.71
CA GLY A 306 -2.59 -46.53 43.66
C GLY A 306 -2.59 -45.13 43.06
N THR A 307 -2.19 -44.13 43.86
CA THR A 307 -2.16 -42.74 43.42
C THR A 307 -0.79 -42.36 42.86
N ALA A 308 -0.81 -41.61 41.76
CA ALA A 308 0.37 -41.05 41.12
C ALA A 308 0.14 -39.58 40.74
N THR A 309 1.23 -38.87 40.43
CA THR A 309 1.18 -37.51 39.89
C THR A 309 2.10 -37.40 38.69
N ARG A 310 1.65 -36.70 37.66
CA ARG A 310 2.37 -36.50 36.40
C ARG A 310 2.37 -35.03 36.02
N ASP A 311 3.51 -34.54 35.56
CA ASP A 311 3.65 -33.17 35.06
C ASP A 311 3.38 -33.13 33.55
N LEU A 312 2.15 -32.78 33.16
CA LEU A 312 1.74 -32.78 31.76
C LEU A 312 2.49 -31.72 30.94
N TYR A 313 2.82 -30.57 31.55
CA TYR A 313 3.56 -29.53 30.87
C TYR A 313 4.98 -29.98 30.56
N GLN A 314 5.67 -30.56 31.54
CA GLN A 314 7.03 -31.04 31.33
C GLN A 314 7.09 -32.18 30.31
N GLU A 315 6.10 -33.07 30.30
CA GLU A 315 5.97 -34.12 29.29
C GLU A 315 5.77 -33.58 27.88
N TYR A 316 4.91 -32.58 27.73
CA TYR A 316 4.74 -31.84 26.48
C TYR A 316 6.06 -31.23 26.01
N VAL A 317 6.77 -30.53 26.89
CA VAL A 317 8.07 -29.94 26.55
C VAL A 317 9.07 -31.02 26.14
N ASN A 318 9.20 -32.07 26.94
CA ASN A 318 10.15 -33.15 26.68
C ASN A 318 9.89 -33.86 25.35
N GLN A 319 8.62 -34.13 25.02
CA GLN A 319 8.28 -34.77 23.74
C GLN A 319 8.50 -33.84 22.54
N PHE A 320 8.29 -32.53 22.70
CA PHE A 320 8.43 -31.55 21.61
C PHE A 320 9.84 -30.99 21.45
N THR A 321 10.72 -31.21 22.41
CA THR A 321 12.15 -30.83 22.31
C THR A 321 13.12 -32.00 22.48
N GLY A 322 12.61 -33.24 22.46
CA GLY A 322 13.41 -34.44 22.64
C GLY A 322 14.08 -34.53 24.02
N GLY A 323 13.60 -33.80 25.02
CA GLY A 323 14.12 -33.78 26.39
C GLY A 323 15.15 -32.68 26.66
N SER A 324 15.44 -31.79 25.71
CA SER A 324 16.39 -30.70 25.91
C SER A 324 15.76 -29.34 25.69
N LYS A 325 15.92 -28.38 26.63
CA LYS A 325 15.68 -26.96 26.32
C LYS A 325 16.97 -26.22 25.94
N THR A 326 18.12 -26.89 26.07
CA THR A 326 19.45 -26.35 25.77
C THR A 326 20.43 -27.52 25.56
N VAL A 327 21.01 -27.59 24.36
CA VAL A 327 21.98 -28.56 23.83
C VAL A 327 21.35 -29.79 23.17
N ALA A 328 21.72 -30.02 21.90
CA ALA A 328 21.21 -31.01 20.95
C ALA A 328 21.46 -32.49 21.34
N THR A 329 21.04 -32.91 22.52
CA THR A 329 21.13 -34.30 22.98
C THR A 329 19.91 -34.60 23.83
N ALA A 330 19.22 -35.69 23.50
CA ALA A 330 18.05 -36.13 24.24
C ALA A 330 18.44 -36.44 25.68
N VAL A 331 18.04 -35.58 26.64
CA VAL A 331 18.13 -35.95 28.05
C VAL A 331 17.13 -37.07 28.26
N ALA A 332 17.56 -38.17 28.85
CA ALA A 332 16.66 -39.29 29.14
C ALA A 332 15.54 -38.83 30.07
N TYR A 333 14.28 -39.02 29.66
CA TYR A 333 13.12 -38.71 30.50
C TYR A 333 12.12 -39.88 30.53
N PRO A 334 11.39 -40.04 31.64
CA PRO A 334 10.34 -41.06 31.74
C PRO A 334 9.13 -40.67 30.89
N ILE A 335 8.68 -41.57 30.02
CA ILE A 335 7.46 -41.41 29.19
C ILE A 335 6.26 -42.22 29.73
N SER A 336 6.51 -43.09 30.70
CA SER A 336 5.49 -43.84 31.43
C SER A 336 5.58 -43.55 32.92
N HIS A 337 4.43 -43.28 33.54
CA HIS A 337 4.30 -43.06 34.97
C HIS A 337 3.14 -43.89 35.49
N GLY A 338 3.30 -44.49 36.66
CA GLY A 338 2.26 -45.17 37.41
C GLY A 338 2.44 -44.99 38.91
N PRO A 339 1.65 -45.67 39.74
CA PRO A 339 1.75 -45.58 41.19
C PRO A 339 3.11 -46.04 41.72
N ALA A 340 3.41 -45.70 42.98
CA ALA A 340 4.66 -46.12 43.61
C ALA A 340 4.88 -47.64 43.48
N GLY A 341 6.01 -48.04 42.89
CA GLY A 341 6.32 -49.43 42.58
C GLY A 341 6.38 -49.76 41.08
N THR A 342 5.92 -48.87 40.20
CA THR A 342 6.11 -49.02 38.75
C THR A 342 7.52 -48.62 38.30
N VAL A 343 8.01 -49.24 37.23
CA VAL A 343 9.31 -48.89 36.60
C VAL A 343 9.03 -47.99 35.40
N PRO A 344 9.43 -46.71 35.43
CA PRO A 344 9.20 -45.80 34.30
C PRO A 344 9.91 -46.28 33.03
N MET A 345 9.22 -46.22 31.90
CA MET A 345 9.85 -46.37 30.59
C MET A 345 10.65 -45.11 30.27
N VAL A 346 11.94 -45.26 29.98
CA VAL A 346 12.84 -44.14 29.67
C VAL A 346 12.92 -43.95 28.17
N TYR A 347 12.75 -42.71 27.70
CA TYR A 347 12.94 -42.31 26.32
C TYR A 347 14.23 -41.51 26.14
N SER A 348 15.03 -41.90 25.16
CA SER A 348 16.28 -41.22 24.78
C SER A 348 16.40 -41.05 23.25
N GLY A 349 15.30 -41.21 22.51
CA GLY A 349 15.29 -41.29 21.05
C GLY A 349 15.39 -39.95 20.32
N GLY A 350 15.19 -38.82 21.01
CA GLY A 350 15.16 -37.48 20.40
C GLY A 350 14.03 -37.30 19.39
N ILE A 351 14.00 -36.15 18.69
CA ILE A 351 12.97 -35.87 17.67
C ILE A 351 13.53 -36.17 16.28
N ILE A 352 12.72 -36.84 15.46
CA ILE A 352 13.04 -37.11 14.06
C ILE A 352 12.16 -36.22 13.18
N GLY A 353 12.75 -35.17 12.61
CA GLY A 353 12.10 -34.27 11.67
C GLY A 353 12.40 -34.60 10.20
N SER A 354 11.60 -34.04 9.28
CA SER A 354 11.93 -34.05 7.85
C SER A 354 13.18 -33.20 7.56
N ALA A 355 13.81 -33.39 6.39
CA ALA A 355 14.93 -32.54 5.97
C ALA A 355 14.53 -31.05 6.00
N GLY A 356 15.33 -30.22 6.68
CA GLY A 356 15.08 -28.78 6.84
C GLY A 356 14.11 -28.41 7.97
N ALA A 357 13.53 -29.38 8.69
CA ALA A 357 12.78 -29.09 9.90
C ALA A 357 13.73 -28.59 11.02
N PRO A 358 13.27 -27.70 11.91
CA PRO A 358 13.99 -27.36 13.13
C PRO A 358 14.24 -28.60 14.01
N ASN A 359 15.29 -28.53 14.83
CA ASN A 359 15.64 -29.64 15.74
C ASN A 359 14.58 -29.86 16.84
N ASP A 360 13.82 -28.82 17.18
CA ASP A 360 12.76 -28.84 18.19
C ASP A 360 11.44 -28.31 17.60
N ILE A 361 10.32 -28.87 18.06
CA ILE A 361 8.99 -28.30 17.84
C ILE A 361 8.80 -27.18 18.87
N SER A 362 8.33 -26.01 18.44
CA SER A 362 8.11 -24.88 19.34
C SER A 362 7.11 -25.22 20.44
N VAL A 363 7.44 -24.82 21.67
CA VAL A 363 6.60 -25.04 22.85
C VAL A 363 6.05 -23.73 23.40
N LEU A 364 4.83 -23.77 23.92
CA LEU A 364 4.20 -22.65 24.62
C LEU A 364 4.66 -22.60 26.09
N ASN A 365 4.55 -21.44 26.75
CA ASN A 365 4.85 -21.35 28.17
C ASN A 365 3.72 -21.97 29.00
N GLN A 366 4.06 -22.52 30.16
CA GLN A 366 3.09 -23.08 31.11
C GLN A 366 2.01 -22.06 31.50
N SER A 367 2.39 -20.79 31.65
CA SER A 367 1.48 -19.69 31.96
C SER A 367 0.40 -19.49 30.90
N ASP A 368 0.63 -19.93 29.66
CA ASP A 368 -0.19 -19.64 28.49
C ASP A 368 -1.19 -20.76 28.20
N LEU A 369 -1.28 -21.78 29.06
CA LEU A 369 -2.05 -23.00 28.83
C LEU A 369 -3.05 -23.32 29.95
N TYR A 370 -4.26 -23.67 29.55
CA TYR A 370 -5.21 -24.45 30.35
C TYR A 370 -5.12 -25.93 29.95
N TYR A 371 -5.36 -26.81 30.92
CA TYR A 371 -5.25 -28.26 30.77
C TYR A 371 -6.60 -28.91 31.03
N TYR A 372 -7.06 -29.77 30.13
CA TYR A 372 -8.34 -30.45 30.24
C TYR A 372 -8.18 -31.94 29.98
N ILE A 373 -8.90 -32.75 30.75
CA ILE A 373 -9.21 -34.13 30.39
C ILE A 373 -10.63 -34.15 29.88
N THR A 374 -10.80 -34.48 28.61
CA THR A 374 -12.11 -34.51 27.96
C THR A 374 -12.73 -35.91 27.98
N TYR A 375 -11.91 -36.93 28.27
CA TYR A 375 -12.34 -38.31 28.45
C TYR A 375 -11.27 -39.09 29.23
N TYR A 376 -11.68 -40.02 30.09
CA TYR A 376 -10.81 -41.06 30.63
C TYR A 376 -11.63 -42.33 30.90
N ASP A 377 -10.96 -43.48 30.89
CA ASP A 377 -11.58 -44.74 31.28
C ASP A 377 -11.82 -44.78 32.80
N GLU A 378 -13.07 -44.59 33.21
CA GLU A 378 -13.48 -44.59 34.61
C GLU A 378 -13.35 -45.95 35.29
N GLU A 379 -13.23 -47.07 34.57
CA GLU A 379 -12.94 -48.38 35.19
C GLU A 379 -11.48 -48.46 35.64
N VAL A 380 -10.58 -47.74 34.96
CA VAL A 380 -9.13 -47.77 35.17
C VAL A 380 -8.67 -46.65 36.11
N PHE A 381 -9.21 -45.45 35.96
CA PHE A 381 -8.77 -44.27 36.69
C PHE A 381 -9.88 -43.64 37.55
N GLU A 382 -9.50 -43.05 38.68
CA GLU A 382 -10.37 -42.21 39.50
C GLU A 382 -9.58 -41.07 40.17
N ASN A 383 -10.29 -40.15 40.83
CA ASN A 383 -9.69 -39.04 41.59
C ASN A 383 -8.76 -38.15 40.76
N LEU A 384 -9.12 -37.85 39.51
CA LEU A 384 -8.32 -37.01 38.62
C LEU A 384 -8.44 -35.53 39.04
N SER A 385 -7.31 -34.84 39.13
CA SER A 385 -7.25 -33.39 39.32
C SER A 385 -6.03 -32.81 38.64
N ILE A 386 -6.16 -31.63 38.01
CA ILE A 386 -5.04 -30.94 37.35
C ILE A 386 -4.78 -29.60 38.05
N SER A 387 -3.54 -29.34 38.43
CA SER A 387 -3.13 -28.04 38.96
C SER A 387 -3.01 -26.97 37.86
N ALA A 388 -2.96 -25.69 38.25
CA ALA A 388 -2.72 -24.59 37.31
C ALA A 388 -1.38 -24.72 36.54
N ASP A 389 -0.42 -25.44 37.12
CA ASP A 389 0.89 -25.74 36.52
C ASP A 389 0.85 -27.00 35.63
N GLY A 390 -0.33 -27.59 35.39
CA GLY A 390 -0.47 -28.78 34.54
C GLY A 390 -0.03 -30.09 35.20
N LYS A 391 0.02 -30.15 36.53
CA LYS A 391 0.28 -31.42 37.24
C LYS A 391 -1.02 -32.19 37.44
N LEU A 392 -1.13 -33.34 36.79
CA LEU A 392 -2.23 -34.28 36.89
C LEU A 392 -1.99 -35.27 38.03
N THR A 393 -2.83 -35.26 39.05
CA THR A 393 -2.93 -36.31 40.05
C THR A 393 -4.07 -37.26 39.67
N TYR A 394 -3.86 -38.57 39.81
CA TYR A 394 -4.83 -39.61 39.47
C TYR A 394 -4.59 -40.87 40.29
N THR A 395 -5.62 -41.71 40.44
CA THR A 395 -5.54 -43.04 41.07
C THR A 395 -5.82 -44.12 40.04
N VAL A 396 -4.94 -45.11 39.91
CA VAL A 396 -5.16 -46.33 39.14
C VAL A 396 -5.91 -47.34 40.01
N LYS A 397 -7.11 -47.76 39.56
CA LYS A 397 -7.97 -48.73 40.25
C LYS A 397 -7.78 -50.15 39.75
N ALA A 398 -7.51 -50.29 38.46
CA ALA A 398 -7.46 -51.57 37.77
C ALA A 398 -6.48 -51.50 36.58
N ASN A 399 -6.10 -52.66 36.07
CA ASN A 399 -5.32 -52.75 34.85
C ASN A 399 -6.14 -52.26 33.65
N ALA A 400 -5.51 -51.48 32.77
CA ALA A 400 -6.09 -51.07 31.49
C ALA A 400 -6.37 -52.26 30.56
N SER A 401 -7.42 -52.12 29.75
CA SER A 401 -7.74 -53.00 28.63
C SER A 401 -7.20 -52.45 27.31
N SER A 402 -7.34 -53.20 26.20
CA SER A 402 -6.96 -52.71 24.86
C SER A 402 -7.72 -51.46 24.41
N ASN A 403 -8.84 -51.14 25.06
CA ASN A 403 -9.71 -50.02 24.69
C ASN A 403 -9.64 -48.87 25.71
N SER A 404 -8.76 -48.97 26.71
CA SER A 404 -8.63 -47.96 27.77
C SER A 404 -7.73 -46.82 27.29
N TYR A 405 -8.24 -45.59 27.33
CA TYR A 405 -7.48 -44.39 26.96
C TYR A 405 -7.94 -43.16 27.75
N MET A 406 -7.12 -42.11 27.72
CA MET A 406 -7.41 -40.80 28.29
C MET A 406 -7.15 -39.73 27.23
N ASN A 407 -8.07 -38.79 27.06
CA ASN A 407 -7.95 -37.69 26.11
C ASN A 407 -7.61 -36.39 26.83
N ILE A 408 -6.41 -35.87 26.56
CA ILE A 408 -5.88 -34.66 27.21
C ILE A 408 -5.74 -33.55 26.17
N VAL A 409 -6.32 -32.39 26.46
CA VAL A 409 -6.39 -31.23 25.56
C VAL A 409 -5.76 -30.02 26.23
N PHE A 410 -4.85 -29.36 25.52
CA PHE A 410 -4.22 -28.11 25.95
C PHE A 410 -4.92 -26.97 25.21
N VAL A 411 -5.39 -25.97 25.97
CA VAL A 411 -6.11 -24.81 25.43
C VAL A 411 -5.29 -23.56 25.74
N LEU A 412 -5.08 -22.71 24.74
CA LEU A 412 -4.38 -21.45 24.92
C LEU A 412 -5.22 -20.50 25.78
N LYS A 413 -4.58 -19.83 26.75
CA LYS A 413 -5.21 -18.78 27.55
C LYS A 413 -5.47 -17.50 26.75
#